data_AF-A0AAQ3XUE4-F1
#
_entry.id   AF-A0AAQ3XUE4-F1
#
_cell.length_a   1.000
_cell.length_b   1.000
_cell.length_c   1.000
_cell.angle_alpha   90.00
_cell.angle_beta   90.00
_cell.angle_gamma   90.00
#
_symmetry.space_group_name_H-M   'P 1'
#
loop_
_entity.id
_entity.type
_entity.pdbx_description
1 polymer ?
#
loop_
_entity_poly.entity_id
_entity_poly.type
_entity_poly.pdbx_seq_one_letter_code
_entity_poly.pdbx_strand_id
1 'polypeptide(L)'
;MALALALSAVTATAASAQAAISEPAAYQALYPYRDVLNNGAPTPAAKLVLEPPAVLQALQAQESGIGIVHAPRHGSRRAGR
;
A
#
# COMPACT_ATOMS: atom_id res chain seq x y z
N MET A 1 14.01 13.08 44.19
CA MET A 1 12.76 12.29 44.27
C MET A 1 11.71 12.80 43.27
N ALA A 2 11.40 14.10 43.21
CA ALA A 2 10.41 14.66 42.27
C ALA A 2 10.70 14.41 40.77
N LEU A 3 11.97 14.48 40.33
CA LEU A 3 12.34 14.23 38.93
C LEU A 3 12.05 12.79 38.48
N ALA A 4 12.33 11.79 39.33
CA ALA A 4 12.08 10.39 39.02
C ALA A 4 10.58 10.09 38.90
N LEU A 5 9.76 10.71 39.75
CA LEU A 5 8.30 10.62 39.68
C LEU A 5 7.76 11.31 38.42
N ALA A 6 8.28 12.48 38.06
CA ALA A 6 7.92 13.17 36.82
C ALA A 6 8.30 12.35 35.58
N LEU A 7 9.50 11.77 35.56
CA LEU A 7 9.97 10.92 34.46
C LEU A 7 9.15 9.62 34.35
N SER A 8 8.78 9.02 35.49
CA SER A 8 7.88 7.87 35.53
C SER A 8 6.48 8.21 35.02
N ALA A 9 5.95 9.40 35.34
CA ALA A 9 4.65 9.84 34.85
C ALA A 9 4.66 10.11 33.33
N VAL A 10 5.73 10.73 32.82
CA VAL A 10 5.89 10.99 31.38
C VAL A 10 6.02 9.67 30.60
N THR A 11 6.82 8.73 31.10
CA THR A 11 6.99 7.42 30.46
C THR A 11 5.73 6.56 30.52
N ALA A 12 4.96 6.59 31.62
CA ALA A 12 3.66 5.92 31.71
C ALA A 12 2.61 6.53 30.75
N THR A 13 2.61 7.87 30.62
CA THR A 13 1.73 8.59 29.68
C THR A 13 2.10 8.30 28.22
N ALA A 14 3.39 8.27 27.91
CA ALA A 14 3.86 7.88 26.59
C ALA A 14 3.53 6.40 26.31
N ALA A 15 3.86 5.47 27.21
CA ALA A 15 3.56 4.05 27.01
C ALA A 15 2.06 3.77 26.77
N SER A 16 1.17 4.50 27.42
CA SER A 16 -0.28 4.38 27.20
C SER A 16 -0.74 5.02 25.87
N ALA A 17 -0.15 6.14 25.46
CA ALA A 17 -0.37 6.69 24.11
C ALA A 17 0.15 5.75 23.00
N GLN A 18 1.29 5.09 23.22
CA GLN A 18 1.84 4.07 22.32
C GLN A 18 0.97 2.81 22.31
N ALA A 19 0.34 2.43 23.44
CA ALA A 19 -0.61 1.32 23.47
C ALA A 19 -1.83 1.60 22.58
N ALA A 20 -2.33 2.83 22.56
CA ALA A 20 -3.40 3.24 21.64
C ALA A 20 -2.97 3.20 20.15
N ILE A 21 -1.69 3.42 19.86
CA ILE A 21 -1.10 3.28 18.51
C ILE A 21 -0.71 1.82 18.20
N SER A 22 -0.60 0.96 19.20
CA SER A 22 -0.20 -0.44 19.02
C SER A 22 -1.30 -1.28 18.39
N GLU A 23 -2.57 -0.93 18.62
CA GLU A 23 -3.73 -1.62 18.03
C GLU A 23 -3.65 -1.74 16.48
N PRO A 24 -3.41 -0.66 15.71
CA PRO A 24 -3.25 -0.77 14.25
C PRO A 24 -1.98 -1.50 13.82
N ALA A 25 -0.92 -1.54 14.63
CA ALA A 25 0.30 -2.29 14.32
C ALA A 25 0.10 -3.80 14.55
N ALA A 26 -0.55 -4.17 15.66
CA ALA A 26 -0.90 -5.55 15.97
C ALA A 26 -1.88 -6.13 14.93
N TYR A 27 -2.85 -5.34 14.49
CA TYR A 27 -3.78 -5.74 13.43
C TYR A 27 -3.06 -6.03 12.10
N GLN A 28 -2.09 -5.19 11.70
CA GLN A 28 -1.31 -5.42 10.48
C GLN A 28 -0.42 -6.67 10.56
N ALA A 29 0.13 -6.97 11.74
CA ALA A 29 0.92 -8.19 11.93
C ALA A 29 0.07 -9.47 11.79
N LEU A 30 -1.17 -9.45 12.28
CA LEU A 30 -2.11 -10.58 12.18
C LEU A 30 -2.76 -10.69 10.79
N TYR A 31 -2.98 -9.57 10.12
CA TYR A 31 -3.66 -9.50 8.83
C TYR A 31 -2.81 -8.75 7.79
N PRO A 32 -1.69 -9.33 7.30
CA PRO A 32 -0.74 -8.64 6.42
C PRO A 32 -1.32 -8.21 5.06
N TYR A 33 -2.44 -8.80 4.66
CA TYR A 33 -3.14 -8.49 3.42
C TYR A 33 -4.36 -7.57 3.63
N ARG A 34 -4.53 -7.01 4.83
CA ARG A 34 -5.62 -6.09 5.20
C ARG A 34 -5.05 -4.74 5.60
N ASP A 35 -5.43 -3.72 4.85
CA ASP A 35 -4.95 -2.37 5.06
C ASP A 35 -5.76 -1.66 6.15
N VAL A 36 -5.17 -1.51 7.34
CA VAL A 36 -5.82 -0.90 8.50
C VAL A 36 -6.23 0.56 8.24
N LEU A 37 -5.48 1.27 7.40
CA LEU A 37 -5.77 2.68 7.08
C LEU A 37 -6.94 2.81 6.11
N ASN A 38 -7.29 1.73 5.41
CA ASN A 38 -8.39 1.65 4.45
C ASN A 38 -9.46 0.66 4.91
N ASN A 39 -9.82 0.69 6.19
CA ASN A 39 -10.91 -0.12 6.78
C ASN A 39 -10.74 -1.64 6.60
N GLY A 40 -9.50 -2.14 6.46
CA GLY A 40 -9.23 -3.54 6.17
C GLY A 40 -9.52 -3.94 4.71
N ALA A 41 -9.50 -2.99 3.79
CA ALA A 41 -9.49 -3.28 2.36
C ALA A 41 -8.28 -4.16 1.98
N PRO A 42 -8.37 -4.98 0.92
CA PRO A 42 -7.24 -5.76 0.45
C PRO A 42 -6.08 -4.84 0.04
N THR A 43 -4.88 -5.16 0.54
CA THR A 43 -3.67 -4.41 0.17
C THR A 43 -3.39 -4.51 -1.33
N PRO A 44 -2.61 -3.58 -1.92
CA PRO A 44 -2.21 -3.67 -3.33
C PRO A 44 -1.58 -5.03 -3.68
N ALA A 45 -0.73 -5.57 -2.80
CA ALA A 45 -0.14 -6.90 -2.97
C ALA A 45 -1.20 -8.02 -2.99
N ALA A 46 -2.21 -7.95 -2.12
CA ALA A 46 -3.31 -8.91 -2.12
C ALA A 46 -4.14 -8.84 -3.40
N LYS A 47 -4.35 -7.64 -3.96
CA LYS A 47 -5.04 -7.47 -5.23
C LYS A 47 -4.27 -8.12 -6.39
N LEU A 48 -2.95 -7.96 -6.43
CA LEU A 48 -2.12 -8.53 -7.49
C LEU A 48 -2.19 -10.06 -7.56
N VAL A 49 -2.43 -10.76 -6.46
CA VAL A 49 -2.61 -12.23 -6.45
C VAL A 49 -3.85 -12.67 -7.24
N LEU A 50 -4.87 -11.80 -7.31
CA LEU A 50 -6.13 -12.05 -8.00
C LEU A 50 -6.09 -11.60 -9.47
N GLU A 51 -5.06 -10.87 -9.88
CA GLU A 51 -4.97 -10.33 -11.23
C GLU A 51 -4.55 -11.40 -12.25
N PRO A 52 -5.08 -11.36 -13.48
CA PRO A 52 -4.66 -12.23 -14.56
C PRO A 52 -3.16 -12.06 -14.91
N PRO A 53 -2.48 -13.10 -15.41
CA PRO A 53 -1.07 -13.03 -15.80
C PRO A 53 -0.75 -11.91 -16.80
N ALA A 54 -1.67 -11.60 -17.72
CA ALA A 54 -1.51 -10.51 -18.69
C ALA A 54 -1.43 -9.13 -18.03
N VAL A 55 -2.18 -8.90 -16.94
CA VAL A 55 -2.17 -7.64 -16.19
C VAL A 55 -0.85 -7.50 -15.43
N LEU A 56 -0.37 -8.60 -14.84
CA LEU A 56 0.93 -8.62 -14.17
C LEU A 56 2.07 -8.34 -15.14
N GLN A 57 2.05 -8.95 -16.34
CA GLN A 57 3.03 -8.69 -17.40
C GLN A 57 3.02 -7.22 -17.85
N ALA A 58 1.85 -6.61 -17.97
CA ALA A 58 1.72 -5.20 -18.30
C ALA A 58 2.30 -4.31 -17.18
N LEU A 59 2.05 -4.64 -15.91
CA LEU A 59 2.64 -3.92 -14.77
C LEU A 59 4.16 -4.04 -14.76
N GLN A 60 4.70 -5.26 -14.93
CA GLN A 60 6.13 -5.51 -15.01
C GLN A 60 6.79 -4.77 -16.19
N ALA A 61 6.12 -4.70 -17.35
CA ALA A 61 6.61 -3.93 -18.49
C ALA A 61 6.69 -2.42 -18.16
N GLN A 62 5.68 -1.88 -17.46
CA GLN A 62 5.70 -0.49 -16.97
C GLN A 62 6.82 -0.25 -15.95
N GLU A 63 7.06 -1.18 -15.03
CA GLU A 63 8.13 -1.08 -14.02
C GLU A 63 9.53 -1.18 -14.64
N SER A 64 9.71 -1.99 -15.68
CA SER A 64 11.01 -2.15 -16.36
C SER A 64 11.45 -0.93 -17.17
N GLY A 65 10.59 0.09 -17.33
CA GLY A 65 10.85 1.20 -18.25
C GLY A 65 10.78 0.83 -19.73
N ILE A 66 10.55 -0.45 -20.05
CA ILE A 66 10.31 -0.99 -21.39
C ILE A 66 8.79 -1.06 -21.61
N GLY A 67 8.10 0.04 -21.37
CA GLY A 67 6.67 0.12 -21.65
C GLY A 67 6.46 0.00 -23.16
N ILE A 68 5.90 -1.12 -23.63
CA ILE A 68 5.29 -1.17 -24.96
C ILE A 68 4.15 -0.15 -24.91
N VAL A 69 4.43 1.07 -25.36
CA VAL A 69 3.42 2.08 -25.63
C VAL A 69 2.51 1.46 -26.69
N HIS A 70 1.32 1.01 -26.29
CA HIS A 70 0.23 0.84 -27.23
C HIS A 70 -0.19 2.25 -27.66
N ALA A 71 0.63 2.86 -28.52
CA ALA A 71 0.28 4.05 -29.23
C ALA A 71 -0.99 3.68 -30.00
N PRO A 72 -2.12 4.39 -29.79
CA PRO A 72 -3.26 4.20 -30.66
C PRO A 72 -2.78 4.50 -32.07
N ARG A 73 -2.66 3.47 -32.90
CA ARG A 73 -2.42 3.62 -34.33
C ARG A 73 -3.67 4.31 -34.86
N HIS A 74 -3.62 5.64 -34.90
CA HIS A 74 -4.57 6.44 -35.66
C HIS A 74 -4.34 6.10 -37.12
N GLY A 75 -5.01 5.04 -37.58
CA GLY A 75 -5.04 4.64 -38.97
C GLY A 75 -5.76 5.73 -39.74
N SER A 76 -5.00 6.69 -40.28
CA SER A 76 -5.51 7.57 -41.30
C SER A 76 -5.88 6.70 -42.50
N ARG A 77 -7.18 6.44 -42.65
CA ARG A 77 -7.76 5.99 -43.91
C ARG A 77 -7.34 7.00 -44.96
N ARG A 78 -6.35 6.65 -45.80
CA ARG A 78 -6.19 7.26 -47.11
C ARG A 78 -7.48 7.01 -47.87
N ALA A 79 -8.35 8.01 -47.90
CA ALA A 79 -9.40 8.11 -48.90
C ALA A 79 -8.69 8.37 -50.23
N GLY A 80 -8.55 7.31 -51.03
CA GLY A 80 -8.24 7.46 -52.44
C GLY A 80 -9.50 7.91 -53.17
N ARG A 81 -9.39 9.01 -53.92
CA ARG A 81 -10.00 9.27 -55.22
C ARG A 81 -9.37 10.50 -55.84
#